data_AF-A0AAV5BW43-F1
#
_entry.id   AF-A0AAV5BW43-F1
#
_cell.length_a   1.000
_cell.length_b   1.000
_cell.length_c   1.000
_cell.angle_alpha   90.00
_cell.angle_beta   90.00
_cell.angle_gamma   90.00
#
_symmetry.space_group_name_H-M   'P 1'
#
loop_
_entity.id
_entity.type
_entity.pdbx_description
1 polymer ?
#
loop_
_entity_poly.entity_id
_entity_poly.type
_entity_poly.pdbx_seq_one_letter_code
_entity_poly.pdbx_strand_id
1 'polypeptide(L)'
;MARNKLLATTMVLVLTTVLLMAGAEPPASERSALQAFVSGTAHERALGWNASVPACAWTGVTCDKATNSTVVISLRSNRLSGSIPDDLFSLPRLRSLFLQGNLLTGALPAEIARLSSSLEHLALSHNNLSGPVPFALNSLTKLRSLMLDGNSFSGSLPSITIRRLEVFNVSDNNLNGSIPSSLARFPPESFAGNLHLCGAPLLDRPCHPFFPPSPPPPAAAPPPPPGSPDDESNKRKKLSGAAVVAIAVGRWRGCSARAGAPRPLLGPPPPAPEIR
;
A
#
# COMPACT_ATOMS: atom_id res chain seq x y z
N MET A 1 64.09 -29.35 -40.56
CA MET A 1 62.77 -28.73 -40.89
C MET A 1 61.63 -29.35 -40.08
N ALA A 2 61.66 -29.30 -38.74
CA ALA A 2 60.63 -29.97 -37.91
C ALA A 2 60.17 -29.20 -36.65
N ARG A 3 60.61 -27.95 -36.45
CA ARG A 3 60.29 -27.15 -35.25
C ARG A 3 59.16 -26.13 -35.41
N ASN A 4 58.66 -25.91 -36.63
CA ASN A 4 57.58 -24.93 -36.88
C ASN A 4 56.17 -25.54 -37.05
N LYS A 5 56.00 -26.86 -36.96
CA LYS A 5 54.68 -27.51 -37.11
C LYS A 5 53.93 -27.71 -35.78
N LEU A 6 54.63 -27.63 -34.64
CA LEU A 6 54.04 -27.86 -33.32
C LEU A 6 53.31 -26.63 -32.74
N LEU A 7 53.76 -25.42 -33.10
CA LEU A 7 53.09 -24.16 -32.72
C LEU A 7 51.78 -23.93 -33.49
N ALA A 8 51.70 -24.39 -34.74
CA ALA A 8 50.49 -24.28 -35.54
C ALA A 8 49.37 -25.23 -35.07
N THR A 9 49.74 -26.42 -34.57
CA THR A 9 48.77 -27.41 -34.07
C THR A 9 48.28 -27.08 -32.65
N THR A 10 49.12 -26.50 -31.79
CA THR A 10 48.67 -26.01 -30.47
C THR A 10 47.84 -24.73 -30.58
N MET A 11 48.11 -23.83 -31.53
CA MET A 11 47.24 -22.68 -31.80
C MET A 11 45.87 -23.09 -32.35
N VAL A 12 45.79 -24.14 -33.18
CA VAL A 12 44.50 -24.68 -33.68
C VAL A 12 43.74 -25.43 -32.57
N LEU A 13 44.43 -26.05 -31.62
CA LEU A 13 43.80 -26.71 -30.47
C LEU A 13 43.30 -25.70 -29.40
N VAL A 14 43.99 -24.57 -29.22
CA VAL A 14 43.51 -23.46 -28.38
C VAL A 14 42.38 -22.67 -29.04
N LEU A 15 42.26 -22.73 -30.37
CA LEU A 15 41.17 -22.10 -31.12
C LEU A 15 39.91 -22.97 -31.24
N THR A 16 39.94 -24.25 -30.85
CA THR A 16 38.81 -25.20 -31.01
C THR A 16 38.05 -25.52 -29.72
N THR A 17 38.41 -24.94 -28.57
CA THR A 17 37.58 -25.01 -27.34
C THR A 17 37.19 -23.65 -26.78
N VAL A 18 37.12 -22.60 -27.61
CA VAL A 18 36.06 -21.61 -27.41
C VAL A 18 34.83 -22.23 -28.05
N LEU A 19 34.18 -23.13 -27.32
CA LEU A 19 32.79 -23.43 -27.57
C LEU A 19 32.10 -22.07 -27.39
N LEU A 20 31.83 -21.40 -28.51
CA LEU A 20 30.95 -20.24 -28.54
C LEU A 20 29.67 -20.73 -27.88
N MET A 21 29.51 -20.40 -26.60
CA MET A 21 28.20 -20.32 -26.00
C MET A 21 27.53 -19.21 -26.78
N ALA A 22 26.95 -19.56 -27.93
CA ALA A 22 26.05 -18.71 -28.70
C ALA A 22 24.76 -18.60 -27.88
N GLY A 23 24.89 -18.07 -26.66
CA GLY A 23 23.78 -17.65 -25.85
C GLY A 23 23.34 -16.29 -26.37
N ALA A 24 22.04 -16.14 -26.53
CA ALA A 24 21.44 -14.84 -26.78
C ALA A 24 21.92 -13.86 -25.70
N GLU A 25 22.33 -12.68 -26.12
CA GLU A 25 22.71 -11.59 -25.23
C GLU A 25 21.63 -10.51 -25.33
N PRO A 26 21.05 -10.06 -24.21
CA PRO A 26 20.10 -8.96 -24.25
C PRO A 26 20.80 -7.64 -24.63
N PRO A 27 20.04 -6.61 -25.01
CA PRO A 27 20.60 -5.27 -25.22
C PRO A 27 21.48 -4.84 -24.04
N ALA A 28 22.60 -4.15 -24.32
CA ALA A 28 23.59 -3.78 -23.30
C ALA A 28 22.97 -3.01 -22.11
N SER A 29 21.97 -2.18 -22.36
CA SER A 29 21.23 -1.46 -21.30
C SER A 29 20.51 -2.41 -20.34
N GLU A 30 19.94 -3.51 -20.86
CA GLU A 30 19.27 -4.51 -20.03
C GLU A 30 20.28 -5.34 -19.24
N ARG A 31 21.40 -5.72 -19.87
CA ARG A 31 22.50 -6.40 -19.16
C ARG A 31 22.97 -5.55 -17.98
N SER A 32 23.21 -4.26 -18.19
CA SER A 32 23.64 -3.34 -17.13
C SER A 32 22.59 -3.24 -16.01
N ALA A 33 21.31 -3.17 -16.35
CA ALA A 33 20.23 -3.14 -15.36
C ALA A 33 20.18 -4.41 -14.49
N LEU A 34 20.39 -5.58 -15.10
CA LEU A 34 20.46 -6.85 -14.39
C LEU A 34 21.72 -6.94 -13.50
N GLN A 35 22.86 -6.40 -13.94
CA GLN A 35 24.07 -6.33 -13.12
C GLN A 35 23.92 -5.38 -11.93
N ALA A 36 23.28 -4.22 -12.16
CA ALA A 36 22.93 -3.28 -11.10
C ALA A 36 22.04 -3.94 -10.05
N PHE A 37 21.04 -4.73 -10.50
CA PHE A 37 20.18 -5.51 -9.63
C PHE A 37 20.97 -6.43 -8.68
N VAL A 38 21.89 -7.22 -9.22
CA VAL A 38 22.70 -8.12 -8.39
C VAL A 38 23.61 -7.34 -7.46
N SER A 39 24.26 -6.26 -7.93
CA SER A 39 25.15 -5.46 -7.10
C SER A 39 24.44 -4.75 -5.94
N GLY A 40 23.16 -4.40 -6.12
CA GLY A 40 22.32 -3.82 -5.07
C GLY A 40 21.78 -4.83 -4.06
N THR A 41 21.89 -6.13 -4.35
CA THR A 41 21.46 -7.20 -3.45
C THR A 41 22.67 -7.92 -2.86
N ALA A 42 22.71 -8.12 -1.54
CA ALA A 42 23.93 -8.55 -0.84
C ALA A 42 24.35 -10.02 -1.07
N HIS A 43 23.92 -10.67 -2.17
CA HIS A 43 24.20 -12.07 -2.50
C HIS A 43 24.86 -12.20 -3.87
N GLU A 44 26.06 -11.63 -4.01
CA GLU A 44 26.90 -11.68 -5.21
C GLU A 44 27.28 -13.09 -5.70
N ARG A 45 27.11 -14.14 -4.87
CA ARG A 45 27.71 -15.47 -5.11
C ARG A 45 26.74 -16.62 -5.40
N ALA A 46 25.43 -16.41 -5.32
CA ALA A 46 24.47 -17.51 -5.44
C ALA A 46 23.83 -17.67 -6.83
N LEU A 47 23.65 -16.57 -7.58
CA LEU A 47 22.86 -16.63 -8.82
C LEU A 47 23.66 -17.09 -10.05
N GLY A 48 25.00 -17.06 -9.99
CA GLY A 48 25.87 -17.42 -11.12
C GLY A 48 25.87 -16.39 -12.27
N TRP A 49 25.32 -15.19 -12.04
CA TRP A 49 25.31 -14.11 -13.03
C TRP A 49 26.72 -13.52 -13.12
N ASN A 50 27.43 -13.82 -14.21
CA ASN A 50 28.81 -13.40 -14.40
C ASN A 50 29.05 -12.88 -15.82
N ALA A 51 30.21 -12.23 -16.02
CA ALA A 51 30.60 -11.68 -17.32
C ALA A 51 30.83 -12.75 -18.40
N SER A 52 31.18 -13.98 -17.99
CA SER A 52 31.55 -15.08 -18.88
C SER A 52 30.34 -15.78 -19.52
N VAL A 53 29.13 -15.57 -18.99
CA VAL A 53 27.90 -16.20 -19.47
C VAL A 53 26.97 -15.11 -20.05
N PRO A 54 26.36 -15.34 -21.23
CA PRO A 54 25.36 -14.43 -21.78
C PRO A 54 24.17 -14.25 -20.83
N ALA A 55 23.65 -13.03 -20.70
CA ALA A 55 22.66 -12.75 -19.66
C ALA A 55 21.32 -13.48 -19.86
N CYS A 56 20.96 -13.86 -21.10
CA CYS A 56 19.77 -14.71 -21.33
C CYS A 56 19.97 -16.16 -20.87
N ALA A 57 21.18 -16.58 -20.55
CA ALA A 57 21.51 -17.89 -19.99
C ALA A 57 21.69 -17.83 -18.46
N TRP A 58 21.55 -16.66 -17.85
CA TRP A 58 21.60 -16.52 -16.41
C TRP A 58 20.42 -17.21 -15.73
N THR A 59 20.68 -17.86 -14.60
CA THR A 59 19.65 -18.53 -13.80
C THR A 59 18.54 -17.53 -13.46
N GLY A 60 17.31 -17.88 -13.83
CA GLY A 60 16.15 -17.04 -13.57
C GLY A 60 15.88 -15.95 -14.60
N VAL A 61 16.76 -15.72 -15.57
CA VAL A 61 16.51 -14.76 -16.67
C VAL A 61 15.96 -15.52 -17.88
N THR A 62 14.91 -15.00 -18.50
CA THR A 62 14.42 -15.50 -19.78
C THR A 62 14.26 -14.35 -20.76
N CYS A 63 14.86 -14.51 -21.93
CA CYS A 63 14.76 -13.57 -23.03
C CYS A 63 13.77 -14.03 -24.11
N ASP A 64 13.18 -13.07 -24.80
CA ASP A 64 12.41 -13.29 -26.01
C ASP A 64 13.33 -13.77 -27.15
N LYS A 65 12.93 -14.84 -27.86
CA LYS A 65 13.78 -15.45 -28.90
C LYS A 65 13.96 -14.57 -30.15
N ALA A 66 13.00 -13.67 -30.42
CA ALA A 66 13.05 -12.82 -31.61
C ALA A 66 13.89 -11.55 -31.39
N THR A 67 13.92 -11.05 -30.16
CA THR A 67 14.54 -9.76 -29.85
C THR A 67 15.66 -9.82 -28.81
N ASN A 68 15.89 -10.99 -28.21
CA ASN A 68 16.81 -11.21 -27.09
C ASN A 68 16.55 -10.35 -25.86
N SER A 69 15.43 -9.60 -25.82
CA SER A 69 15.08 -8.74 -24.69
C SER A 69 14.52 -9.56 -23.53
N THR A 70 14.85 -9.15 -22.32
CA THR A 70 14.47 -9.78 -21.06
C THR A 70 12.97 -9.65 -20.85
N VAL A 71 12.28 -10.80 -20.77
CA VAL A 71 10.83 -10.86 -20.60
C VAL A 71 10.40 -11.45 -19.27
N VAL A 72 11.21 -12.30 -18.65
CA VAL A 72 10.93 -12.89 -17.34
C VAL A 72 12.18 -12.85 -16.47
N ILE A 73 11.98 -12.45 -15.22
CA ILE A 73 12.96 -12.62 -14.15
C ILE A 73 12.30 -13.43 -13.04
N SER A 74 12.84 -14.61 -12.76
CA SER A 74 12.40 -15.50 -11.70
C SER A 74 13.55 -15.84 -10.78
N LEU A 75 13.55 -15.18 -9.62
CA LEU A 75 14.55 -15.36 -8.57
C LEU A 75 13.88 -15.77 -7.25
N ARG A 76 12.84 -16.58 -7.33
CA ARG A 76 12.13 -17.14 -6.17
C ARG A 76 13.10 -17.89 -5.25
N SER A 77 12.98 -17.66 -3.94
CA SER A 77 13.66 -18.46 -2.91
C SER A 77 15.19 -18.49 -3.03
N ASN A 78 15.82 -17.36 -3.38
CA ASN A 78 17.27 -17.22 -3.50
C ASN A 78 17.93 -16.48 -2.33
N ARG A 79 17.19 -16.23 -1.24
CA ARG A 79 17.65 -15.50 -0.05
C ARG A 79 18.21 -14.10 -0.37
N LEU A 80 17.77 -13.48 -1.46
CA LEU A 80 18.20 -12.14 -1.86
C LEU A 80 17.83 -11.13 -0.78
N SER A 81 18.76 -10.28 -0.37
CA SER A 81 18.54 -9.22 0.62
C SER A 81 18.94 -7.86 0.08
N GLY A 82 18.55 -6.78 0.77
CA GLY A 82 18.68 -5.41 0.28
C GLY A 82 17.38 -4.90 -0.33
N SER A 83 17.40 -3.70 -0.92
CA SER A 83 16.24 -3.11 -1.59
C SER A 83 16.11 -3.58 -3.04
N ILE A 84 14.93 -3.43 -3.62
CA ILE A 84 14.74 -3.60 -5.07
C ILE A 84 15.27 -2.33 -5.75
N PRO A 85 16.36 -2.39 -6.55
CA PRO A 85 16.91 -1.23 -7.22
C PRO A 85 16.08 -0.82 -8.44
N ASP A 86 16.03 0.49 -8.68
CA ASP A 86 15.17 1.09 -9.70
C ASP A 86 15.55 0.70 -11.14
N ASP A 87 16.81 0.32 -11.35
CA ASP A 87 17.31 -0.16 -12.63
C ASP A 87 16.56 -1.37 -13.14
N LEU A 88 16.02 -2.21 -12.25
CA LEU A 88 15.20 -3.38 -12.62
C LEU A 88 13.95 -2.97 -13.40
N PHE A 89 13.40 -1.77 -13.13
CA PHE A 89 12.23 -1.24 -13.82
C PHE A 89 12.57 -0.55 -15.15
N SER A 90 13.84 -0.57 -15.57
CA SER A 90 14.27 -0.06 -16.88
C SER A 90 14.16 -1.09 -18.01
N LEU A 91 13.79 -2.33 -17.70
CA LEU A 91 13.67 -3.44 -18.66
C LEU A 91 12.37 -3.32 -19.48
N PRO A 92 12.43 -2.83 -20.73
CA PRO A 92 11.24 -2.32 -21.43
C PRO A 92 10.21 -3.41 -21.76
N ARG A 93 10.64 -4.68 -21.84
CA ARG A 93 9.79 -5.82 -22.20
C ARG A 93 9.57 -6.80 -21.05
N LEU A 94 9.92 -6.44 -19.82
CA LEU A 94 9.72 -7.31 -18.67
C LEU A 94 8.22 -7.55 -18.44
N ARG A 95 7.78 -8.80 -18.63
CA ARG A 95 6.39 -9.24 -18.46
C ARG A 95 6.15 -9.86 -17.09
N SER A 96 7.14 -10.58 -16.56
CA SER A 96 6.99 -11.26 -15.27
C SER A 96 8.20 -11.02 -14.37
N LEU A 97 7.92 -10.55 -13.15
CA LEU A 97 8.91 -10.39 -12.09
C LEU A 97 8.49 -11.21 -10.87
N PHE A 98 9.25 -12.26 -10.59
CA PHE A 98 9.00 -13.20 -9.50
C PHE A 98 10.17 -13.18 -8.51
N LEU A 99 9.98 -12.51 -7.37
CA LEU A 99 10.97 -12.36 -6.30
C LEU A 99 10.48 -12.95 -4.97
N GLN A 100 9.44 -13.78 -4.99
CA GLN A 100 8.83 -14.32 -3.78
C GLN A 100 9.77 -15.22 -2.97
N GLY A 101 9.65 -15.19 -1.64
CA GLY A 101 10.43 -16.01 -0.71
C GLY A 101 11.90 -15.57 -0.59
N ASN A 102 12.18 -14.27 -0.66
CA ASN A 102 13.51 -13.71 -0.43
C ASN A 102 13.53 -12.90 0.89
N LEU A 103 14.60 -12.15 1.12
CA LEU A 103 14.83 -11.30 2.29
C LEU A 103 14.89 -9.82 1.88
N LEU A 104 14.17 -9.44 0.82
CA LEU A 104 14.18 -8.08 0.29
C LEU A 104 13.54 -7.11 1.29
N THR A 105 14.11 -5.91 1.41
CA THR A 105 13.74 -4.88 2.38
C THR A 105 13.45 -3.54 1.68
N GLY A 106 13.03 -2.53 2.43
CA GLY A 106 12.76 -1.20 1.89
C GLY A 106 11.39 -1.10 1.21
N ALA A 107 11.12 0.03 0.57
CA ALA A 107 9.85 0.29 -0.10
C ALA A 107 9.81 -0.28 -1.51
N LEU A 108 8.61 -0.51 -2.03
CA LEU A 108 8.40 -0.71 -3.46
C LEU A 108 8.48 0.67 -4.15
N PRO A 109 9.52 0.95 -4.95
CA PRO A 109 9.72 2.27 -5.56
C PRO A 109 8.64 2.61 -6.61
N ALA A 110 8.39 3.91 -6.79
CA ALA A 110 7.39 4.42 -7.74
C ALA A 110 7.83 4.22 -9.20
N GLU A 111 9.13 4.06 -9.41
CA GLU A 111 9.84 3.77 -10.65
C GLU A 111 9.31 2.50 -11.33
N ILE A 112 8.60 1.62 -10.60
CA ILE A 112 7.88 0.49 -11.18
C ILE A 112 6.92 0.90 -12.31
N ALA A 113 6.40 2.14 -12.29
CA ALA A 113 5.57 2.69 -13.36
C ALA A 113 6.26 2.72 -14.73
N ARG A 114 7.60 2.65 -14.80
CA ARG A 114 8.37 2.54 -16.05
C ARG A 114 8.04 1.26 -16.83
N LEU A 115 7.55 0.22 -16.14
CA LEU A 115 7.10 -1.03 -16.76
C LEU A 115 5.61 -1.02 -17.18
N SER A 116 4.98 0.16 -17.24
CA SER A 116 3.56 0.37 -17.55
C SER A 116 3.07 -0.31 -18.83
N SER A 117 3.95 -0.50 -19.81
CA SER A 117 3.63 -1.03 -21.13
C SER A 117 3.85 -2.54 -21.27
N SER A 118 4.46 -3.21 -20.28
CA SER A 118 4.92 -4.61 -20.42
C SER A 118 4.57 -5.52 -19.24
N LEU A 119 4.57 -5.04 -17.99
CA LEU A 119 4.44 -5.92 -16.83
C LEU A 119 3.02 -6.51 -16.71
N GLU A 120 2.97 -7.83 -16.59
CA GLU A 120 1.75 -8.65 -16.47
C GLU A 120 1.68 -9.37 -15.12
N HIS A 121 2.83 -9.81 -14.58
CA HIS A 121 2.88 -10.55 -13.33
C HIS A 121 3.96 -9.97 -12.41
N LEU A 122 3.54 -9.57 -11.21
CA LEU A 122 4.43 -9.13 -10.13
C LEU A 122 4.16 -9.97 -8.89
N ALA A 123 5.14 -10.75 -8.45
CA ALA A 123 5.08 -11.48 -7.20
C ALA A 123 6.27 -11.14 -6.30
N LEU A 124 5.97 -10.51 -5.17
CA LEU A 124 6.91 -10.09 -4.14
C LEU A 124 6.61 -10.76 -2.79
N SER A 125 5.75 -11.79 -2.78
CA SER A 125 5.27 -12.43 -1.57
C SER A 125 6.39 -12.98 -0.68
N HIS A 126 6.18 -13.00 0.63
CA HIS A 126 7.15 -13.54 1.59
C HIS A 126 8.53 -12.89 1.45
N ASN A 127 8.57 -11.57 1.66
CA ASN A 127 9.78 -10.76 1.77
C ASN A 127 9.65 -9.88 3.03
N ASN A 128 10.56 -8.94 3.23
CA ASN A 128 10.55 -7.98 4.33
C ASN A 128 10.37 -6.53 3.82
N LEU A 129 9.63 -6.37 2.71
CA LEU A 129 9.33 -5.06 2.11
C LEU A 129 8.40 -4.26 3.03
N SER A 130 8.55 -2.94 3.04
CA SER A 130 7.90 -2.05 4.00
C SER A 130 7.40 -0.76 3.35
N GLY A 131 6.72 0.09 4.12
CA GLY A 131 6.20 1.37 3.63
C GLY A 131 4.89 1.21 2.83
N PRO A 132 4.41 2.28 2.18
CA PRO A 132 3.13 2.27 1.50
C PRO A 132 3.16 1.47 0.20
N VAL A 133 2.04 0.86 -0.15
CA VAL A 133 1.80 0.35 -1.51
C VAL A 133 1.70 1.56 -2.45
N PRO A 134 2.61 1.72 -3.43
CA PRO A 134 2.68 2.94 -4.22
C PRO A 134 1.51 3.06 -5.20
N PHE A 135 0.92 4.25 -5.30
CA PHE A 135 -0.12 4.55 -6.30
C PHE A 135 0.36 4.34 -7.75
N ALA A 136 1.67 4.40 -7.97
CA ALA A 136 2.34 4.14 -9.25
C ALA A 136 2.01 2.76 -9.86
N LEU A 137 1.59 1.77 -9.06
CA LEU A 137 1.08 0.49 -9.57
C LEU A 137 -0.08 0.66 -10.54
N ASN A 138 -0.90 1.72 -10.38
CA ASN A 138 -2.03 1.97 -11.25
C ASN A 138 -1.62 2.27 -12.72
N SER A 139 -0.36 2.64 -12.96
CA SER A 139 0.21 2.82 -14.31
C SER A 139 0.43 1.49 -15.05
N LEU A 140 0.44 0.36 -14.34
CA LEU A 140 0.69 -0.97 -14.91
C LEU A 140 -0.57 -1.52 -15.59
N THR A 141 -0.94 -0.93 -16.72
CA THR A 141 -2.22 -1.20 -17.41
C THR A 141 -2.39 -2.65 -17.91
N LYS A 142 -1.28 -3.40 -18.04
CA LYS A 142 -1.27 -4.82 -18.43
C LYS A 142 -1.22 -5.80 -17.26
N LEU A 143 -1.11 -5.31 -16.02
CA LEU A 143 -0.95 -6.17 -14.85
C LEU A 143 -2.18 -7.06 -14.66
N ARG A 144 -1.93 -8.37 -14.56
CA ARG A 144 -2.92 -9.43 -14.31
C ARG A 144 -2.78 -10.05 -12.93
N SER A 145 -1.55 -10.11 -12.41
CA SER A 145 -1.28 -10.69 -11.09
C SER A 145 -0.40 -9.75 -10.27
N LEU A 146 -0.88 -9.43 -9.06
CA LEU A 146 -0.17 -8.66 -8.05
C LEU A 146 -0.19 -9.41 -6.72
N MET A 147 0.95 -9.97 -6.32
CA MET A 147 1.09 -10.68 -5.05
C MET A 147 2.11 -9.95 -4.17
N LEU A 148 1.64 -9.39 -3.06
CA LEU A 148 2.40 -8.62 -2.08
C LEU A 148 2.28 -9.21 -0.66
N ASP A 149 1.65 -10.38 -0.54
CA ASP A 149 1.36 -11.03 0.73
C ASP A 149 2.60 -11.42 1.54
N GLY A 150 2.48 -11.47 2.86
CA GLY A 150 3.59 -11.83 3.74
C GLY A 150 4.76 -10.85 3.65
N ASN A 151 4.47 -9.56 3.81
CA ASN A 151 5.46 -8.48 3.85
C ASN A 151 5.15 -7.57 5.06
N SER A 152 5.77 -6.39 5.11
CA SER A 152 5.54 -5.35 6.12
C SER A 152 5.00 -4.05 5.50
N PHE A 153 4.24 -4.12 4.40
CA PHE A 153 3.60 -2.95 3.81
C PHE A 153 2.64 -2.30 4.82
N SER A 154 2.60 -0.96 4.85
CA SER A 154 1.86 -0.19 5.84
C SER A 154 1.10 0.98 5.23
N GLY A 155 0.26 1.65 6.04
CA GLY A 155 -0.61 2.73 5.58
C GLY A 155 -1.84 2.22 4.83
N SER A 156 -2.54 3.13 4.18
CA SER A 156 -3.77 2.85 3.46
C SER A 156 -3.52 2.23 2.08
N LEU A 157 -4.35 1.27 1.70
CA LEU A 157 -4.35 0.76 0.33
C LEU A 157 -4.76 1.87 -0.66
N PRO A 158 -3.98 2.10 -1.74
CA PRO A 158 -4.38 3.01 -2.80
C PRO A 158 -5.53 2.42 -3.62
N SER A 159 -6.35 3.28 -4.24
CA SER A 159 -7.32 2.84 -5.24
C SER A 159 -6.60 2.27 -6.47
N ILE A 160 -6.56 0.95 -6.60
CA ILE A 160 -6.04 0.26 -7.78
C ILE A 160 -7.19 0.07 -8.76
N THR A 161 -7.08 0.66 -9.95
CA THR A 161 -8.14 0.70 -10.99
C THR A 161 -7.80 -0.12 -12.24
N ILE A 162 -6.76 -0.97 -12.14
CA ILE A 162 -6.28 -1.82 -13.23
C ILE A 162 -7.35 -2.85 -13.58
N ARG A 163 -8.02 -2.65 -14.72
CA ARG A 163 -9.19 -3.47 -15.12
C ARG A 163 -8.83 -4.94 -15.32
N ARG A 164 -7.62 -5.20 -15.84
CA ARG A 164 -7.10 -6.54 -16.16
C ARG A 164 -6.54 -7.33 -14.97
N LEU A 165 -6.51 -6.73 -13.78
CA LEU A 165 -5.99 -7.40 -12.60
C LEU A 165 -6.96 -8.51 -12.16
N GLU A 166 -6.50 -9.75 -12.30
CA GLU A 166 -7.26 -10.99 -12.05
C GLU A 166 -6.88 -11.59 -10.69
N VAL A 167 -5.60 -11.53 -10.34
CA VAL A 167 -5.07 -12.04 -9.08
C VAL A 167 -4.49 -10.88 -8.27
N PHE A 168 -4.97 -10.75 -7.04
CA PHE A 168 -4.50 -9.73 -6.10
C PHE A 168 -4.41 -10.35 -4.71
N ASN A 169 -3.26 -10.19 -4.06
CA ASN A 169 -3.10 -10.59 -2.67
C ASN A 169 -2.20 -9.60 -1.92
N VAL A 170 -2.69 -9.10 -0.79
CA VAL A 170 -1.97 -8.22 0.15
C VAL A 170 -2.11 -8.74 1.58
N SER A 171 -2.47 -10.02 1.76
CA SER A 171 -2.62 -10.62 3.07
C SER A 171 -1.33 -10.54 3.89
N ASP A 172 -1.44 -10.65 5.20
CA ASP A 172 -0.28 -10.78 6.09
C ASP A 172 0.71 -9.61 5.91
N ASN A 173 0.18 -8.41 6.03
CA ASN A 173 0.91 -7.13 6.01
C ASN A 173 0.45 -6.25 7.19
N ASN A 174 0.93 -5.01 7.25
CA ASN A 174 0.62 -4.03 8.29
C ASN A 174 -0.28 -2.89 7.77
N LEU A 175 -1.15 -3.18 6.80
CA LEU A 175 -2.02 -2.19 6.15
C LEU A 175 -3.16 -1.76 7.07
N ASN A 176 -3.65 -0.54 6.88
CA ASN A 176 -4.69 0.06 7.72
C ASN A 176 -5.74 0.84 6.92
N GLY A 177 -6.84 1.17 7.59
CA GLY A 177 -7.92 1.97 7.02
C GLY A 177 -8.89 1.16 6.17
N SER A 178 -9.72 1.87 5.40
CA SER A 178 -10.77 1.26 4.59
C SER A 178 -10.21 0.65 3.30
N ILE A 179 -10.65 -0.56 2.97
CA ILE A 179 -10.39 -1.17 1.67
C ILE A 179 -11.09 -0.34 0.57
N PRO A 180 -10.35 0.16 -0.43
CA PRO A 180 -10.94 0.90 -1.55
C PRO A 180 -11.95 0.03 -2.31
N SER A 181 -13.08 0.62 -2.70
CA SER A 181 -14.14 -0.09 -3.43
C SER A 181 -13.67 -0.71 -4.76
N SER A 182 -12.62 -0.15 -5.38
CA SER A 182 -12.00 -0.72 -6.58
C SER A 182 -11.36 -2.10 -6.36
N LEU A 183 -11.06 -2.44 -5.10
CA LEU A 183 -10.47 -3.72 -4.69
C LEU A 183 -11.51 -4.68 -4.08
N ALA A 184 -12.75 -4.24 -3.85
CA ALA A 184 -13.81 -5.06 -3.23
C ALA A 184 -14.24 -6.28 -4.05
N ARG A 185 -13.82 -6.38 -5.32
CA ARG A 185 -14.05 -7.55 -6.18
C ARG A 185 -13.17 -8.76 -5.83
N PHE A 186 -12.08 -8.55 -5.08
CA PHE A 186 -11.18 -9.62 -4.67
C PHE A 186 -11.71 -10.30 -3.41
N PRO A 187 -11.38 -11.58 -3.18
CA PRO A 187 -11.96 -12.34 -2.08
C PRO A 187 -11.37 -11.88 -0.72
N PRO A 188 -12.07 -12.11 0.42
CA PRO A 188 -11.62 -11.67 1.75
C PRO A 188 -10.21 -12.14 2.13
N GLU A 189 -9.81 -13.32 1.67
CA GLU A 189 -8.51 -13.93 1.94
C GLU A 189 -7.36 -13.06 1.42
N SER A 190 -7.56 -12.34 0.31
CA SER A 190 -6.58 -11.42 -0.27
C SER A 190 -6.21 -10.26 0.66
N PHE A 191 -6.96 -10.03 1.74
CA PHE A 191 -6.78 -8.94 2.70
C PHE A 191 -6.53 -9.44 4.13
N ALA A 192 -6.57 -10.76 4.36
CA ALA A 192 -6.43 -11.37 5.68
C ALA A 192 -5.10 -11.00 6.35
N GLY A 193 -4.99 -11.16 7.67
CA GLY A 193 -3.74 -10.88 8.40
C GLY A 193 -3.38 -9.39 8.56
N ASN A 194 -4.07 -8.46 7.91
CA ASN A 194 -3.92 -7.01 8.16
C ASN A 194 -4.85 -6.56 9.30
N LEU A 195 -4.32 -6.38 10.52
CA LEU A 195 -5.12 -6.14 11.72
C LEU A 195 -6.04 -4.91 11.63
N HIS A 196 -5.60 -3.85 10.96
CA HIS A 196 -6.28 -2.55 10.92
C HIS A 196 -7.00 -2.25 9.61
N LEU A 197 -7.08 -3.21 8.68
CA LEU A 197 -7.94 -3.09 7.50
C LEU A 197 -9.41 -3.33 7.89
N CYS A 198 -10.30 -2.54 7.28
CA CYS A 198 -11.74 -2.64 7.46
C CYS A 198 -12.49 -2.42 6.13
N GLY A 199 -13.77 -2.75 6.10
CA GLY A 199 -14.65 -2.56 4.96
C GLY A 199 -14.70 -3.77 4.03
N ALA A 200 -15.60 -3.73 3.05
CA ALA A 200 -15.78 -4.81 2.09
C ALA A 200 -14.45 -5.10 1.33
N PRO A 201 -14.06 -6.38 1.17
CA PRO A 201 -14.86 -7.59 1.34
C PRO A 201 -14.81 -8.23 2.74
N LEU A 202 -14.19 -7.60 3.75
CA LEU A 202 -14.11 -8.14 5.11
C LEU A 202 -15.45 -7.96 5.84
N LEU A 203 -16.26 -9.02 5.88
CA LEU A 203 -17.61 -8.99 6.47
C LEU A 203 -17.61 -8.85 8.00
N ASP A 204 -16.54 -9.28 8.64
CA ASP A 204 -16.35 -9.26 10.09
C ASP A 204 -15.75 -7.94 10.61
N ARG A 205 -15.31 -7.05 9.70
CA ARG A 205 -14.60 -5.81 10.05
C ARG A 205 -15.19 -4.58 9.35
N PRO A 206 -16.39 -4.12 9.73
CA PRO A 206 -16.93 -2.88 9.19
C PRO A 206 -16.03 -1.70 9.59
N CYS A 207 -15.82 -0.76 8.66
CA CYS A 207 -15.15 0.48 9.02
C CYS A 207 -16.06 1.30 9.93
N HIS A 208 -15.62 1.55 11.16
CA HIS A 208 -16.28 2.55 11.98
C HIS A 208 -16.03 3.93 11.39
N PRO A 209 -17.07 4.78 11.23
CA PRO A 209 -16.83 6.19 11.04
C PRO A 209 -16.01 6.63 12.25
N PHE A 210 -14.83 7.20 12.00
CA PHE A 210 -14.05 7.91 13.01
C PHE A 210 -15.04 8.75 13.82
N PHE A 211 -15.27 8.40 15.09
CA PHE A 211 -15.85 9.38 15.99
C PHE A 211 -14.81 10.51 15.99
N PRO A 212 -15.14 11.72 15.48
CA PRO A 212 -14.24 12.85 15.69
C PRO A 212 -13.98 12.92 17.20
N PRO A 213 -12.75 13.23 17.63
CA PRO A 213 -12.48 13.40 19.05
C PRO A 213 -13.54 14.34 19.61
N SER A 214 -14.22 13.92 20.69
CA SER A 214 -15.18 14.74 21.39
C SER A 214 -14.54 16.12 21.61
N PRO A 215 -15.21 17.23 21.27
CA PRO A 215 -14.66 18.54 21.59
C PRO A 215 -14.32 18.55 23.09
N PRO A 216 -13.17 19.12 23.48
CA PRO A 216 -12.82 19.20 24.90
C PRO A 216 -14.00 19.84 25.63
N PRO A 217 -14.34 19.35 26.85
CA PRO A 217 -15.38 19.98 27.64
C PRO A 217 -15.06 21.48 27.75
N PRO A 218 -16.05 22.37 27.60
CA PRO A 218 -15.81 23.80 27.72
C PRO A 218 -15.07 24.04 29.03
N ALA A 219 -13.97 24.79 28.96
CA ALA A 219 -13.20 25.16 30.13
C ALA A 219 -14.18 25.65 31.21
N ALA A 220 -14.13 25.02 32.40
CA ALA A 220 -14.96 25.40 33.51
C ALA A 220 -14.85 26.92 33.69
N ALA A 221 -15.98 27.61 33.69
CA ALA A 221 -16.02 29.05 33.89
C ALA A 221 -15.22 29.38 35.16
N PRO A 222 -14.39 30.44 35.15
CA PRO A 222 -13.65 30.83 36.33
C PRO A 222 -14.64 31.09 37.48
N PRO A 223 -14.31 30.67 38.71
CA PRO A 223 -15.15 30.97 39.86
C PRO A 223 -15.35 32.48 39.95
N PRO A 224 -16.55 32.95 40.32
CA PRO A 224 -16.79 34.38 40.49
C PRO A 224 -15.79 34.95 41.50
N PRO A 225 -15.29 36.18 41.30
CA PRO A 225 -14.38 36.80 42.24
C PRO A 225 -15.02 36.86 43.62
N PRO A 226 -14.25 36.68 44.71
CA PRO A 226 -14.78 36.83 46.06
C PRO A 226 -15.37 38.23 46.19
N GLY A 227 -16.66 38.31 46.53
CA GLY A 227 -17.30 39.57 46.86
C GLY A 227 -16.59 40.19 48.06
N SER A 228 -16.15 41.43 47.91
CA SER A 228 -15.72 42.25 49.03
C SER A 228 -16.93 42.52 49.94
N PRO A 229 -16.82 42.30 51.26
CA PRO A 229 -17.79 42.83 52.19
C PRO A 229 -17.54 44.33 52.27
N ASP A 230 -18.50 45.13 51.80
CA ASP A 230 -18.74 46.53 52.19
C ASP A 230 -19.65 47.17 51.13
N ASP A 231 -20.97 47.04 51.29
CA ASP A 231 -21.89 48.19 51.22
C ASP A 231 -23.31 47.77 51.67
N GLU A 232 -23.41 47.27 52.90
CA GLU A 232 -24.70 47.10 53.58
C GLU A 232 -25.08 48.41 54.31
N SER A 233 -25.16 49.53 53.58
CA SER A 233 -25.47 50.81 54.22
C SER A 233 -26.42 51.76 53.48
N ASN A 234 -26.86 51.46 52.24
CA ASN A 234 -27.69 52.43 51.51
C ASN A 234 -28.88 51.92 50.67
N LYS A 235 -29.61 50.89 51.13
CA LYS A 235 -30.92 50.52 50.54
C LYS A 235 -32.08 50.33 51.51
N ARG A 236 -31.92 50.61 52.82
CA ARG A 236 -33.07 50.77 53.75
C ARG A 236 -33.50 52.23 53.82
N LYS A 237 -34.22 52.72 52.80
CA LYS A 237 -35.19 53.83 52.91
C LYS A 237 -35.81 54.13 51.54
N LYS A 238 -36.84 53.37 51.18
CA LYS A 238 -38.04 53.77 50.39
C LYS A 238 -38.67 52.52 49.78
N LEU A 239 -39.59 51.90 50.49
CA LEU A 239 -41.03 51.93 50.21
C LEU A 239 -41.72 50.88 51.08
N SER A 240 -42.33 51.35 52.16
CA SER A 240 -43.47 50.71 52.80
C SER A 240 -44.72 51.34 52.17
N GLY A 241 -45.68 50.52 51.72
CA GLY A 241 -47.05 51.00 51.50
C GLY A 241 -47.79 50.39 50.32
N ALA A 242 -48.65 49.42 50.63
CA ALA A 242 -49.98 49.18 50.08
C ALA A 242 -50.18 48.78 48.59
N ALA A 243 -50.49 47.49 48.43
CA ALA A 243 -51.78 46.95 47.95
C ALA A 243 -52.21 46.97 46.46
N VAL A 244 -52.91 45.87 46.14
CA VAL A 244 -53.98 45.64 45.14
C VAL A 244 -53.61 45.09 43.75
N VAL A 245 -53.95 43.79 43.59
CA VAL A 245 -54.64 43.08 42.47
C VAL A 245 -54.78 43.79 41.11
N ALA A 246 -54.30 43.14 40.02
CA ALA A 246 -54.99 42.91 38.73
C ALA A 246 -53.99 42.40 37.65
N ILE A 247 -54.18 41.19 37.10
CA ILE A 247 -54.71 40.86 35.76
C ILE A 247 -53.83 41.28 34.56
N ALA A 248 -53.53 40.26 33.74
CA ALA A 248 -52.83 40.20 32.45
C ALA A 248 -53.04 41.37 31.47
N VAL A 249 -52.00 41.71 30.67
CA VAL A 249 -52.04 41.89 29.20
C VAL A 249 -50.60 41.90 28.62
N GLY A 250 -50.31 41.06 27.62
CA GLY A 250 -49.36 41.28 26.49
C GLY A 250 -47.85 41.49 26.81
N ARG A 251 -46.88 41.25 25.92
CA ARG A 251 -46.86 40.98 24.48
C ARG A 251 -45.41 40.58 24.15
N TRP A 252 -45.13 39.32 23.84
CA TRP A 252 -43.85 38.93 23.25
C TRP A 252 -43.86 39.33 21.77
N ARG A 253 -42.99 40.27 21.38
CA ARG A 253 -42.59 40.46 19.97
C ARG A 253 -41.31 39.68 19.74
N GLY A 254 -41.36 38.81 18.74
CA GLY A 254 -40.35 37.78 18.50
C GLY A 254 -39.19 38.21 17.60
N CYS A 255 -38.36 37.21 17.30
CA CYS A 255 -37.75 37.05 15.99
C CYS A 255 -37.68 35.55 15.65
N SER A 256 -37.91 35.28 14.37
CA SER A 256 -38.35 34.04 13.73
C SER A 256 -37.22 33.02 13.54
N ALA A 257 -37.49 31.73 13.79
CA ALA A 257 -36.75 30.60 13.24
C ALA A 257 -37.72 29.74 12.41
N ARG A 258 -37.37 29.52 11.14
CA ARG A 258 -38.21 28.88 10.13
C ARG A 258 -38.02 27.35 10.15
N ALA A 259 -39.10 26.67 10.54
CA ALA A 259 -39.65 25.39 10.10
C ALA A 259 -38.71 24.20 9.73
N GLY A 260 -38.73 23.18 10.60
CA GLY A 260 -38.49 21.77 10.26
C GLY A 260 -39.81 20.99 10.30
N ALA A 261 -40.00 20.05 9.37
CA ALA A 261 -41.16 19.17 9.22
C ALA A 261 -41.23 18.07 10.33
N PRO A 262 -42.41 17.48 10.61
CA PRO A 262 -42.59 16.55 11.72
C PRO A 262 -42.14 15.12 11.39
N ARG A 263 -41.49 14.47 12.37
CA ARG A 263 -41.24 13.01 12.40
C ARG A 263 -42.53 12.25 12.75
N PRO A 264 -42.73 11.02 12.23
CA PRO A 264 -43.80 10.14 12.68
C PRO A 264 -43.48 9.50 14.05
N LEU A 265 -44.52 9.35 14.86
CA LEU A 265 -44.52 8.70 16.17
C LEU A 265 -44.31 7.18 16.00
N LEU A 266 -43.23 6.65 16.59
CA LEU A 266 -43.02 5.21 16.76
C LEU A 266 -43.86 4.72 17.96
N GLY A 267 -44.68 3.70 17.73
CA GLY A 267 -45.47 3.03 18.76
C GLY A 267 -44.62 2.22 19.76
N PRO A 268 -45.23 1.70 20.84
CA PRO A 268 -44.50 1.05 21.93
C PRO A 268 -43.89 -0.30 21.51
N PRO A 269 -42.75 -0.69 22.13
CA PRO A 269 -42.03 -1.91 21.76
C PRO A 269 -42.72 -3.19 22.25
N PRO A 270 -42.52 -4.34 21.57
CA PRO A 270 -43.05 -5.64 22.00
C PRO A 270 -42.29 -6.21 23.22
N PRO A 271 -42.94 -7.08 24.03
CA PRO A 271 -42.33 -7.67 25.21
C PRO A 271 -41.27 -8.73 24.85
N ALA A 272 -40.24 -8.82 25.70
CA ALA A 272 -39.10 -9.72 25.56
C ALA A 272 -39.48 -11.20 25.80
N PRO A 273 -38.76 -12.17 25.19
CA PRO A 273 -39.05 -13.59 25.35
C PRO A 273 -38.56 -14.13 26.71
N GLU A 274 -39.40 -14.90 27.38
CA GLU A 274 -39.06 -15.69 28.57
C GLU A 274 -38.10 -16.82 28.20
N ILE A 275 -36.99 -16.92 28.94
CA ILE A 275 -36.07 -18.06 28.92
C ILE A 275 -36.64 -19.11 29.88
N ARG A 276 -36.96 -20.30 29.36
CA ARG A 276 -37.05 -21.55 30.11
C ARG A 276 -36.16 -22.59 29.46
#